data_AF-A0A536ZL31-F1
#
_entry.id   AF-A0A536ZL31-F1
#
_cell.length_a   1.000
_cell.length_b   1.000
_cell.length_c   1.000
_cell.angle_alpha   90.00
_cell.angle_beta   90.00
_cell.angle_gamma   90.00
#
_symmetry.space_group_name_H-M   'P 1'
#
loop_
_entity.id
_entity.type
_entity.pdbx_description
1 polymer ?
#
loop_
_entity_poly.entity_id
_entity_poly.type
_entity_poly.pdbx_seq_one_letter_code
_entity_poly.pdbx_strand_id
1 'polypeptide(L)'
;AQRWVASAVTGEVTLELRRGNDYSILDTRSPNLTYKPERLTMEKGESHFTPADRIGQLTMRNLDISDTRDKLRVYGEAGLLGEGKGVPLLGPEKKKGR
;
A
#
# COMPACT_ATOMS: atom_id res chain seq x y z
N ALA A 1 -19.86 -21.81 -2.20
CA ALA A 1 -19.36 -21.94 -0.81
C ALA A 1 -17.85 -21.73 -0.80
N GLN A 2 -17.35 -20.69 -0.12
CA GLN A 2 -15.92 -20.36 -0.01
C GLN A 2 -15.21 -21.27 1.01
N ARG A 3 -15.24 -22.60 0.78
CA ARG A 3 -14.69 -23.60 1.73
C ARG A 3 -13.20 -23.40 2.01
N TRP A 4 -12.46 -22.87 1.03
CA TRP A 4 -11.04 -22.53 1.13
C TRP A 4 -10.75 -21.38 2.10
N VAL A 5 -11.71 -20.48 2.32
CA VAL A 5 -11.58 -19.40 3.32
C VAL A 5 -11.76 -19.99 4.71
N ALA A 6 -12.91 -20.62 4.96
CA ALA A 6 -13.25 -21.12 6.29
C ALA A 6 -12.28 -22.19 6.80
N SER A 7 -11.72 -23.03 5.92
CA SER A 7 -10.78 -24.09 6.31
C SER A 7 -9.49 -23.60 6.94
N ALA A 8 -9.08 -22.35 6.67
CA ALA A 8 -7.86 -21.77 7.22
C ALA A 8 -8.12 -20.97 8.51
N VAL A 9 -9.38 -20.63 8.81
CA VAL A 9 -9.76 -19.77 9.94
C VAL A 9 -9.93 -20.63 11.20
N THR A 10 -8.81 -20.87 11.88
CA THR A 10 -8.75 -21.54 13.18
C THR A 10 -7.95 -20.68 14.14
N GLY A 11 -8.52 -20.27 15.26
CA GLY A 11 -7.86 -19.41 16.24
C GLY A 11 -8.84 -18.76 17.21
N GLU A 12 -8.31 -17.88 18.04
CA GLU A 12 -9.04 -17.17 19.08
C GLU A 12 -8.81 -15.66 18.96
N VAL A 13 -9.86 -14.89 19.23
CA VAL A 13 -9.82 -13.42 19.27
C VAL A 13 -10.37 -12.99 20.62
N THR A 14 -9.62 -12.16 21.34
CA THR A 14 -10.05 -11.56 22.60
C THR A 14 -10.62 -10.18 22.31
N LEU A 15 -11.85 -9.91 22.76
CA LEU A 15 -12.53 -8.64 22.55
C LEU A 15 -12.92 -7.99 23.87
N GLU A 16 -12.79 -6.68 23.93
CA GLU A 16 -13.43 -5.82 24.93
C GLU A 16 -14.71 -5.25 24.32
N LEU A 17 -15.85 -5.49 24.98
CA LEU A 17 -17.15 -4.97 24.53
C LEU A 17 -17.58 -3.81 25.43
N ARG A 18 -18.05 -2.72 24.81
CA ARG A 18 -18.58 -1.55 25.51
C ARG A 18 -20.06 -1.38 25.16
N ARG A 19 -20.48 -0.31 24.49
CA ARG A 19 -21.90 -0.06 24.19
C ARG A 19 -22.21 -0.18 22.70
N GLY A 20 -23.20 -1.01 22.37
CA GLY A 20 -23.63 -1.22 20.98
C GLY A 20 -22.50 -1.85 20.17
N ASN A 21 -22.07 -1.18 19.10
CA ASN A 21 -20.99 -1.64 18.22
C ASN A 21 -19.60 -1.13 18.67
N ASP A 22 -19.49 -0.60 19.88
CA ASP A 22 -18.23 -0.15 20.44
C ASP A 22 -17.48 -1.35 21.05
N TYR A 23 -16.42 -1.80 20.37
CA TYR A 23 -15.56 -2.89 20.81
C TYR A 23 -14.10 -2.62 20.45
N SER A 24 -13.19 -3.25 21.19
CA SER A 24 -11.75 -3.26 20.88
C SER A 24 -11.24 -4.69 20.80
N ILE A 25 -10.38 -4.97 19.81
CA ILE A 25 -9.68 -6.25 19.72
C ILE A 25 -8.44 -6.15 20.62
N LEU A 26 -8.36 -7.00 21.64
CA LEU A 26 -7.27 -7.01 22.60
C LEU A 26 -6.14 -7.95 22.17
N ASP A 27 -6.49 -9.13 21.66
CA ASP A 27 -5.53 -10.15 21.23
C ASP A 27 -6.10 -10.99 20.08
N THR A 28 -5.22 -11.55 19.26
CA THR A 28 -5.57 -12.46 18.17
C THR A 28 -4.51 -13.53 18.03
N ARG A 29 -4.90 -14.78 18.23
CA ARG A 29 -4.01 -15.94 18.21
C ARG A 29 -4.51 -16.95 17.20
N SER A 30 -3.65 -17.39 16.30
CA SER A 30 -3.95 -18.49 15.40
C SER A 30 -2.65 -19.17 14.95
N PRO A 31 -2.62 -20.51 14.85
CA PRO A 31 -1.49 -21.22 14.26
C PRO A 31 -1.31 -20.91 12.77
N ASN A 32 -2.36 -20.42 12.10
CA ASN A 32 -2.40 -20.16 10.67
C ASN A 32 -2.13 -18.68 10.32
N LEU A 33 -1.65 -17.86 11.28
CA LEU A 33 -1.31 -16.47 10.99
C LEU A 33 -0.17 -16.38 9.99
N THR A 34 -0.39 -15.62 8.93
CA THR A 34 0.66 -15.15 8.03
C THR A 34 1.40 -13.93 8.59
N TYR A 35 0.81 -13.25 9.58
CA TYR A 35 1.47 -12.21 10.36
C TYR A 35 2.52 -12.84 11.28
N LYS A 36 3.79 -12.54 11.00
CA LYS A 36 4.97 -13.03 11.71
C LYS A 36 6.02 -11.92 11.76
N PRO A 37 5.99 -11.03 12.77
CA PRO A 37 6.88 -9.86 12.82
C PRO A 37 8.37 -10.27 12.82
N GLU A 38 8.69 -11.44 13.36
CA GLU A 38 10.03 -12.02 13.35
C GLU A 38 10.59 -12.25 11.93
N ARG A 39 9.73 -12.40 10.91
CA ARG A 39 10.17 -12.51 9.50
C ARG A 39 10.48 -11.17 8.85
N LEU A 40 10.12 -10.06 9.49
CA LEU A 40 10.38 -8.70 9.00
C LEU A 40 11.42 -7.97 9.85
N THR A 41 12.04 -8.65 10.81
CA THR A 41 13.08 -8.06 11.66
C THR A 41 14.34 -7.74 10.87
N MET A 42 14.96 -6.61 11.21
CA MET A 42 16.22 -6.14 10.61
C MET A 42 17.37 -6.13 11.63
N GLU A 43 17.16 -6.66 12.84
CA GLU A 43 18.08 -6.46 13.98
C GLU A 43 19.28 -7.41 13.98
N LYS A 44 19.15 -8.69 13.58
CA LYS A 44 20.25 -9.66 13.58
C LYS A 44 20.07 -10.73 12.49
N GLY A 45 21.12 -10.94 11.68
CA GLY A 45 21.46 -12.16 10.94
C GLY A 45 20.42 -12.75 9.98
N GLU A 46 20.72 -12.73 8.67
CA GLU A 46 19.92 -13.25 7.55
C GLU A 46 18.48 -12.69 7.47
N SER A 47 18.38 -11.37 7.22
CA SER A 47 17.11 -10.80 6.77
C SER A 47 16.71 -11.37 5.41
N HIS A 48 15.40 -11.59 5.22
CA HIS A 48 14.85 -12.05 3.94
C HIS A 48 15.03 -11.05 2.79
N PHE A 49 15.40 -9.81 3.09
CA PHE A 49 15.60 -8.75 2.11
C PHE A 49 16.65 -7.75 2.59
N THR A 50 17.35 -7.18 1.63
CA THR A 50 18.32 -6.10 1.82
C THR A 50 17.71 -4.74 1.44
N PRO A 51 18.31 -3.62 1.88
CA PRO A 51 17.90 -2.30 1.40
C PRO A 51 17.98 -2.17 -0.13
N ALA A 52 18.94 -2.84 -0.78
CA ALA A 52 19.10 -2.82 -2.24
C ALA A 52 17.93 -3.47 -2.98
N ASP A 53 17.34 -4.55 -2.42
CA ASP A 53 16.17 -5.20 -3.02
C ASP A 53 14.96 -4.26 -3.08
N ARG A 54 14.80 -3.39 -2.08
CA ARG A 54 13.76 -2.37 -2.10
C ARG A 54 14.01 -1.32 -3.19
N ILE A 55 15.26 -0.92 -3.42
CA ILE A 55 15.61 -0.01 -4.52
C ILE A 55 15.31 -0.65 -5.87
N GLY A 56 15.66 -1.93 -6.07
CA GLY A 56 15.30 -2.67 -7.28
C GLY A 56 13.78 -2.70 -7.49
N GLN A 57 13.02 -3.03 -6.44
CA GLN A 57 11.55 -3.07 -6.48
C GLN A 57 10.92 -1.71 -6.83
N LEU A 58 11.47 -0.60 -6.31
CA LEU A 58 11.03 0.75 -6.64
C LEU A 58 11.38 1.13 -8.09
N THR A 59 12.56 0.74 -8.57
CA THR A 59 13.04 1.07 -9.92
C THR A 59 12.14 0.47 -11.00
N MET A 60 11.62 -0.74 -10.78
CA MET A 60 10.68 -1.40 -11.70
C MET A 60 9.36 -0.63 -11.89
N ARG A 61 9.03 0.32 -11.00
CA ARG A 61 7.83 1.16 -11.11
C ARG A 61 8.04 2.43 -11.93
N ASN A 62 9.28 2.79 -12.27
CA ASN A 62 9.58 4.09 -12.90
C ASN A 62 8.91 4.28 -14.27
N LEU A 63 8.84 3.23 -15.10
CA LEU A 63 8.24 3.33 -16.44
C LEU A 63 6.74 3.59 -16.35
N ASP A 64 6.03 2.80 -15.55
CA ASP A 64 4.59 2.96 -15.28
C ASP A 64 4.26 4.32 -14.65
N ILE A 65 5.12 4.84 -13.78
CA ILE A 65 4.99 6.19 -13.22
C ILE A 65 5.14 7.26 -14.31
N SER A 66 6.12 7.12 -15.21
CA SER A 66 6.30 8.05 -16.33
C SER A 66 5.09 8.06 -17.24
N ASP A 67 4.63 6.87 -17.63
CA ASP A 67 3.46 6.70 -18.51
C ASP A 67 2.19 7.29 -17.88
N THR A 68 1.99 7.06 -16.58
CA THR A 68 0.86 7.64 -15.84
C THR A 68 0.93 9.16 -15.79
N ARG A 69 2.12 9.75 -15.59
CA ARG A 69 2.30 11.21 -15.59
C ARG A 69 1.97 11.81 -16.97
N ASP A 70 2.38 11.15 -18.04
CA ASP A 70 2.05 11.58 -19.40
C ASP A 70 0.55 11.48 -19.69
N LYS A 71 -0.11 10.42 -19.22
CA LYS A 71 -1.57 10.29 -19.33
C LYS A 71 -2.31 11.37 -18.57
N LEU A 72 -1.88 11.69 -17.35
CA LEU A 72 -2.47 12.79 -16.58
C LEU A 72 -2.35 14.13 -17.31
N ARG A 73 -1.23 14.39 -17.99
CA ARG A 73 -1.07 15.57 -18.84
C ARG A 73 -2.07 15.60 -19.98
N VAL A 74 -2.19 14.50 -20.73
CA VAL A 74 -3.13 14.37 -21.85
C VAL A 74 -4.58 14.56 -21.38
N TYR A 75 -4.96 13.96 -20.24
CA TYR A 75 -6.31 14.12 -19.71
C TYR A 75 -6.58 15.53 -19.16
N GLY A 76 -5.54 16.23 -18.67
CA GLY A 76 -5.61 17.65 -18.35
C GLY A 76 -5.81 18.52 -19.59
N GLU A 77 -5.02 18.32 -20.65
CA GLU A 77 -5.13 19.05 -21.93
C GLU A 77 -6.47 18.81 -22.62
N ALA A 78 -7.01 17.59 -22.53
CA ALA A 78 -8.32 17.24 -23.08
C ALA A 78 -9.50 17.78 -22.25
N GLY A 79 -9.25 18.47 -21.13
CA GLY A 79 -10.27 19.01 -20.23
C GLY A 79 -11.07 17.95 -19.46
N LEU A 80 -10.60 16.69 -19.45
CA LEU A 80 -11.24 15.57 -18.77
C LEU A 80 -10.89 15.53 -17.28
N LEU A 81 -9.75 16.11 -16.89
CA LEU A 81 -9.38 16.37 -15.52
C LEU A 81 -9.66 17.84 -15.20
N GLY A 82 -10.51 18.11 -14.21
CA GLY A 82 -10.80 19.49 -13.79
C GLY A 82 -9.55 20.18 -13.21
N GLU A 83 -9.50 21.51 -13.30
CA GLU A 83 -8.50 22.40 -12.66
C GLU A 83 -8.59 22.42 -11.11
N GLY A 84 -8.94 21.28 -10.52
CA GLY A 84 -9.11 21.11 -9.09
C GLY A 84 -7.81 20.70 -8.41
N LYS A 85 -7.67 21.12 -7.16
CA LYS A 85 -6.59 20.83 -6.20
C LYS A 85 -6.23 19.33 -5.99
N GLY A 86 -6.80 18.41 -6.77
CA GLY A 86 -6.52 16.97 -6.79
C GLY A 86 -5.40 16.53 -7.74
N VAL A 87 -4.91 17.41 -8.62
CA VAL A 87 -3.70 17.18 -9.44
C VAL A 87 -2.60 18.23 -9.17
N PRO A 88 -2.08 18.39 -7.94
CA PRO A 88 -1.07 19.42 -7.62
C PRO A 88 0.30 19.22 -8.32
N LEU A 89 0.49 18.13 -9.07
CA LEU A 89 1.82 17.67 -9.51
C LEU A 89 2.20 18.00 -10.96
N LEU A 90 1.27 18.47 -11.79
CA LEU A 90 1.58 19.03 -13.10
C LEU A 90 1.33 20.54 -13.05
N GLY A 91 2.24 21.27 -12.42
CA GLY A 91 2.30 22.72 -12.59
C GLY A 91 2.57 23.07 -14.07
N PRO A 92 2.12 24.23 -14.56
CA PRO A 92 2.38 24.65 -15.94
C PRO A 92 3.88 24.68 -16.20
N GLU A 93 4.31 24.15 -17.35
CA GLU A 93 5.70 24.17 -17.77
C GLU A 93 6.16 25.63 -17.90
N LYS A 94 6.97 26.12 -16.95
CA LYS A 94 7.56 27.46 -17.07
C LYS A 94 8.51 27.44 -18.26
N LYS A 95 8.09 28.04 -19.38
CA LYS A 95 8.98 28.36 -20.51
C LYS A 95 10.21 29.07 -19.95
N LYS A 96 11.36 28.40 -20.02
CA LYS A 96 12.66 28.97 -19.66
C LYS A 96 12.92 30.11 -20.65
N GLY A 97 12.78 31.34 -20.17
CA GLY A 97 13.04 32.56 -20.94
C GLY A 97 14.44 32.53 -21.51
N ARG A 98 14.53 32.92 -22.77
CA ARG A 98 15.75 33.07 -23.55
C ARG A 98 16.51 34.32 -23.12
#